data_AF-A0AAN5CM08-F1
#
_entry.id   AF-A0AAN5CM08-F1
#
_cell.length_a   1.000
_cell.length_b   1.000
_cell.length_c   1.000
_cell.angle_alpha   90.00
_cell.angle_beta   90.00
_cell.angle_gamma   90.00
#
_symmetry.space_group_name_H-M   'P 1'
#
loop_
_entity.id
_entity.type
_entity.pdbx_description
1 polymer ?
#
loop_
_entity_poly.entity_id
_entity_poly.type
_entity_poly.pdbx_seq_one_letter_code
_entity_poly.pdbx_strand_id
1 'polypeptide(L)'
;FPMYPLLFLLLPSTLAVTCFDSITGGTCCGDYCYAYRENGKSKIEETGCMIGEIYRSVNGKCLDESEKSYCYCDSDLCNNPNADYPNWKQGKLKCGKERNCIACDRFHFDDTLYDDCRLEEGTIFARLMQPQSCARFQAGKLSNGNNELVTCVCDKGDNCGKKLLEFQKLDSKKVTCLMGSGGVDTCKGDFCFIIGSEYISLRKRGCITNNETLFAGLFKIGYFIDRGEEHIICQSKNCNQNWEVAKQSVIINEPVCSTTTVTTSTTSTTTKSTSESIEEYFRRRWNSLIYSWTNVFNDVMLRLEG
;
A
#
# COMPACT_ATOMS: atom_id res chain seq x y z
N PHE A 1 7.65 -48.50 12.66
CA PHE A 1 7.38 -47.06 12.77
C PHE A 1 8.50 -46.29 12.09
N PRO A 2 8.32 -45.76 10.85
CA PRO A 2 9.34 -44.90 10.28
C PRO A 2 9.17 -43.48 10.86
N MET A 3 10.21 -42.98 11.54
CA MET A 3 10.35 -41.57 11.90
C MET A 3 10.57 -40.77 10.62
N TYR A 4 9.61 -39.93 10.26
CA TYR A 4 9.85 -38.89 9.26
C TYR A 4 10.75 -37.82 9.90
N PRO A 5 11.83 -37.38 9.22
CA PRO A 5 12.62 -36.27 9.69
C PRO A 5 11.77 -35.01 9.63
N LEU A 6 11.69 -34.28 10.74
CA LEU A 6 11.21 -32.90 10.76
C LEU A 6 12.11 -32.09 9.81
N LEU A 7 11.64 -31.89 8.58
CA LEU A 7 12.16 -30.88 7.70
C LEU A 7 11.75 -29.53 8.33
N PHE A 8 12.62 -28.94 9.14
CA PHE A 8 12.51 -27.54 9.51
C PHE A 8 12.50 -26.75 8.21
N LEU A 9 11.32 -26.33 7.78
CA LEU A 9 11.16 -25.31 6.75
C LEU A 9 11.88 -24.07 7.27
N LEU A 10 13.12 -23.88 6.80
CA LEU A 10 13.80 -22.60 6.83
C LEU A 10 12.94 -21.66 5.98
N LEU A 11 11.92 -21.08 6.61
CA LEU A 11 11.18 -19.98 6.04
C LEU A 11 12.24 -18.92 5.70
N PRO A 12 12.28 -18.41 4.46
CA PRO A 12 13.17 -17.30 4.14
C PRO A 12 12.75 -16.15 5.03
N SER A 13 13.52 -15.93 6.10
CA SER A 13 13.46 -14.69 6.86
C SER A 13 13.81 -13.61 5.83
N THR A 14 12.81 -12.85 5.42
CA THR A 14 13.06 -11.56 4.77
C THR A 14 14.00 -10.82 5.72
N LEU A 15 15.20 -10.55 5.25
CA LEU A 15 16.16 -9.81 6.06
C LEU A 15 15.55 -8.43 6.25
N ALA A 16 15.24 -8.10 7.50
CA ALA A 16 14.77 -6.78 7.86
C ALA A 16 15.76 -5.73 7.36
N VAL A 17 15.23 -4.64 6.83
CA VAL A 17 16.00 -3.53 6.27
C VAL A 17 15.80 -2.28 7.10
N THR A 18 16.89 -1.55 7.28
CA THR A 18 16.88 -0.24 7.93
C THR A 18 16.62 0.82 6.86
N CYS A 19 15.56 1.61 6.99
CA CYS A 19 15.22 2.64 6.01
C CYS A 19 15.35 4.03 6.61
N PHE A 20 15.63 5.02 5.77
CA PHE A 20 15.53 6.41 6.17
C PHE A 20 14.06 6.81 6.32
N ASP A 21 13.72 7.39 7.46
CA ASP A 21 12.38 7.88 7.76
C ASP A 21 12.37 9.41 7.79
N SER A 22 11.82 9.99 6.72
CA SER A 22 11.69 11.44 6.57
C SER A 22 10.79 12.08 7.62
N ILE A 23 9.87 11.31 8.20
CA ILE A 23 8.88 11.78 9.16
C ILE A 23 9.57 12.07 10.50
N THR A 24 10.31 11.09 11.00
CA THR A 24 11.06 11.21 12.26
C THR A 24 12.45 11.86 12.08
N GLY A 25 12.93 11.95 10.84
CA GLY A 25 14.31 12.37 10.53
C GLY A 25 15.37 11.33 10.94
N GLY A 26 14.94 10.12 11.30
CA GLY A 26 15.78 9.01 11.74
C GLY A 26 15.74 7.83 10.79
N THR A 27 15.76 6.63 11.38
CA THR A 27 15.62 5.37 10.66
C THR A 27 14.48 4.56 11.24
N CYS A 28 13.81 3.80 10.38
CA CYS A 28 12.81 2.82 10.77
C CYS A 28 13.25 1.41 10.34
N CYS A 29 12.56 0.39 10.83
CA CYS A 29 12.78 -1.00 10.43
C CYS A 29 11.59 -1.52 9.61
N GLY A 30 11.86 -2.21 8.50
CA GLY A 30 10.85 -2.77 7.61
C GLY A 30 11.31 -4.03 6.91
N ASP A 31 10.43 -4.64 6.12
CA ASP A 31 10.83 -5.62 5.10
C ASP A 31 11.29 -4.92 3.81
N TYR A 32 10.78 -3.70 3.57
CA TYR A 32 11.13 -2.87 2.42
C TYR A 32 11.17 -1.40 2.85
N CYS A 33 11.95 -0.61 2.13
CA CYS A 33 11.95 0.84 2.18
C CYS A 33 11.10 1.39 1.04
N TYR A 34 10.42 2.52 1.29
CA TYR A 34 9.77 3.29 0.23
C TYR A 34 10.34 4.70 0.13
N ALA A 35 10.29 5.25 -1.08
CA ALA A 35 10.50 6.65 -1.39
C ALA A 35 9.34 7.16 -2.25
N TYR A 36 8.85 8.34 -1.94
CA TYR A 36 7.69 8.97 -2.56
C TYR A 36 8.06 10.36 -3.08
N ARG A 37 7.50 10.72 -4.24
CA ARG A 37 7.53 12.09 -4.76
C ARG A 37 6.24 12.40 -5.52
N GLU A 38 5.90 13.67 -5.62
CA GLU A 38 4.94 14.14 -6.64
C GLU A 38 5.58 14.15 -8.04
N ASN A 39 4.79 13.82 -9.04
CA ASN A 39 5.19 13.80 -10.43
C ASN A 39 5.56 15.21 -10.91
N GLY A 40 6.68 15.32 -11.63
CA GLY A 40 7.24 16.60 -12.06
C GLY A 40 8.14 17.28 -11.02
N LYS A 41 8.18 16.80 -9.77
CA LYS A 41 9.18 17.26 -8.78
C LYS A 41 10.47 16.46 -8.87
N SER A 42 11.60 17.14 -8.67
CA SER A 42 12.92 16.50 -8.65
C SER A 42 13.29 15.93 -7.28
N LYS A 43 12.60 16.34 -6.21
CA LYS A 43 12.92 15.96 -4.84
C LYS A 43 11.96 14.90 -4.31
N ILE A 44 12.51 13.96 -3.55
CA ILE A 44 11.76 13.01 -2.72
C ILE A 44 11.09 13.79 -1.59
N GLU A 45 9.81 13.54 -1.36
CA GLU A 45 9.01 14.23 -0.36
C GLU A 45 8.86 13.43 0.92
N GLU A 46 8.73 12.10 0.79
CA GLU A 46 8.50 11.19 1.91
C GLU A 46 9.27 9.90 1.69
N THR A 47 9.82 9.37 2.76
CA THR A 47 10.51 8.10 2.82
C THR A 47 10.16 7.41 4.12
N GLY A 48 10.13 6.09 4.11
CA GLY A 48 9.95 5.30 5.32
C GLY A 48 10.01 3.80 5.06
N CYS A 49 9.42 3.05 5.98
CA CYS A 49 9.42 1.58 5.99
C CYS A 49 8.06 1.01 5.62
N MET A 50 8.12 -0.17 5.03
CA MET A 50 6.98 -1.01 4.70
C MET A 50 7.22 -2.39 5.30
N ILE A 51 6.16 -3.01 5.79
CA ILE A 51 6.21 -4.35 6.38
C ILE A 51 5.28 -5.23 5.58
N GLY A 52 5.69 -6.46 5.26
CA GLY A 52 4.86 -7.48 4.65
C GLY A 52 5.40 -8.03 3.32
N GLU A 53 5.25 -9.33 3.17
CA GLU A 53 5.57 -10.13 1.97
C GLU A 53 4.86 -9.67 0.68
N ILE A 54 3.82 -8.84 0.81
CA ILE A 54 3.04 -8.33 -0.32
C ILE A 54 3.88 -7.41 -1.23
N TYR A 55 4.91 -6.74 -0.69
CA TYR A 55 5.76 -5.83 -1.45
C TYR A 55 6.86 -6.53 -2.27
N ARG A 56 7.02 -7.86 -2.13
CA ARG A 56 8.01 -8.63 -2.89
C ARG A 56 7.85 -8.45 -4.40
N SER A 57 6.63 -8.32 -4.90
CA SER A 57 6.34 -8.15 -6.33
C SER A 57 6.76 -6.77 -6.87
N VAL A 58 6.86 -5.77 -6.00
CA VAL A 58 7.20 -4.37 -6.34
C VAL A 58 8.61 -3.98 -5.91
N ASN A 59 9.35 -4.87 -5.27
CA ASN A 59 10.74 -4.64 -4.90
C ASN A 59 11.63 -4.27 -6.10
N GLY A 60 12.45 -3.24 -5.93
CA GLY A 60 13.34 -2.71 -6.98
C GLY A 60 12.59 -2.03 -8.12
N LYS A 61 11.31 -1.71 -7.94
CA LYS A 61 10.47 -1.04 -8.94
C LYS A 61 9.94 0.28 -8.39
N CYS A 62 9.70 1.20 -9.32
CA CYS A 62 8.93 2.41 -9.06
C CYS A 62 7.56 2.29 -9.71
N LEU A 63 6.53 2.49 -8.90
CA LEU A 63 5.14 2.63 -9.28
C LEU A 63 4.89 4.11 -9.57
N ASP A 64 4.53 4.43 -10.82
CA ASP A 64 4.07 5.77 -11.19
C ASP A 64 2.53 5.80 -11.17
N GLU A 65 1.98 6.70 -10.38
CA GLU A 65 0.56 7.03 -10.31
C GLU A 65 0.29 8.36 -11.03
N SER A 66 -0.97 8.81 -11.11
CA SER A 66 -1.31 10.04 -11.83
C SER A 66 -0.52 11.26 -11.36
N GLU A 67 -0.42 11.47 -10.05
CA GLU A 67 0.22 12.65 -9.45
C GLU A 67 1.49 12.32 -8.67
N LYS A 68 1.79 11.02 -8.50
CA LYS A 68 2.69 10.54 -7.45
C LYS A 68 3.47 9.35 -7.95
N SER A 69 4.74 9.25 -7.56
CA SER A 69 5.52 8.04 -7.80
C SER A 69 6.01 7.45 -6.47
N TYR A 70 5.99 6.12 -6.37
CA TYR A 70 6.46 5.35 -5.22
C TYR A 70 7.52 4.34 -5.66
N CYS A 71 8.71 4.37 -5.08
CA CYS A 71 9.74 3.36 -5.30
C CYS A 71 9.91 2.49 -4.06
N TYR A 72 10.15 1.20 -4.28
CA TYR A 72 10.35 0.21 -3.21
C TYR A 72 11.69 -0.48 -3.38
N CYS A 73 12.38 -0.75 -2.27
CA CYS A 73 13.66 -1.46 -2.26
C CYS A 73 13.87 -2.23 -0.95
N ASP A 74 14.64 -3.33 -0.99
CA ASP A 74 14.91 -4.23 0.13
C ASP A 74 16.40 -4.21 0.54
N SER A 75 17.03 -3.04 0.51
CA SER A 75 18.40 -2.85 0.98
C SER A 75 18.49 -1.70 1.98
N ASP A 76 19.45 -1.78 2.91
CA ASP A 76 19.61 -0.77 3.94
C ASP A 76 19.83 0.62 3.34
N LEU A 77 19.04 1.58 3.84
CA LEU A 77 19.05 3.00 3.50
C LEU A 77 18.94 3.28 2.00
N CYS A 78 18.37 2.33 1.24
CA CYS A 78 18.17 2.47 -0.20
C CYS A 78 17.22 3.61 -0.56
N ASN A 79 16.41 4.07 0.40
CA ASN A 79 15.50 5.21 0.27
C ASN A 79 16.09 6.54 0.79
N ASN A 80 17.38 6.63 1.10
CA ASN A 80 17.98 7.86 1.61
C ASN A 80 17.93 8.98 0.55
N PRO A 81 17.32 10.15 0.84
CA PRO A 81 17.14 11.23 -0.13
C PRO A 81 18.45 11.92 -0.54
N ASN A 82 19.53 11.75 0.24
CA ASN A 82 20.86 12.28 -0.06
C ASN A 82 21.74 11.31 -0.83
N ALA A 83 21.35 10.03 -0.91
CA ALA A 83 22.01 9.13 -1.85
C ALA A 83 21.58 9.56 -3.26
N ASP A 84 22.55 9.71 -4.17
CA ASP A 84 22.25 9.73 -5.60
C ASP A 84 21.43 8.48 -5.85
N TYR A 85 20.12 8.61 -6.07
CA TYR A 85 19.22 7.49 -6.30
C TYR A 85 19.50 7.04 -7.73
N PRO A 86 20.46 6.12 -7.98
CA PRO A 86 21.10 6.04 -9.30
C PRO A 86 20.16 5.38 -10.32
N ASN A 87 19.04 4.83 -9.86
CA ASN A 87 18.20 3.93 -10.62
C ASN A 87 16.76 4.01 -10.11
N TRP A 88 16.12 5.18 -10.25
CA TRP A 88 14.67 5.20 -10.54
C TRP A 88 14.45 4.52 -11.90
N LYS A 89 14.67 3.20 -11.96
CA LYS A 89 14.35 2.40 -13.13
C LYS A 89 12.85 2.23 -13.11
N GLN A 90 12.17 3.21 -13.71
CA GLN A 90 10.72 3.23 -13.89
C GLN A 90 10.25 1.86 -14.43
N GLY A 91 9.11 1.38 -13.93
CA GLY A 91 8.50 0.13 -14.37
C GLY A 91 8.42 0.04 -15.90
N LYS A 92 8.82 -1.11 -16.44
CA LYS A 92 9.19 -1.31 -17.85
C LYS A 92 8.03 -1.42 -18.86
N LEU A 93 6.77 -1.17 -18.48
CA LEU A 93 5.67 -1.29 -19.45
C LEU A 93 5.60 -0.03 -20.31
N LYS A 94 5.62 -0.23 -21.63
CA LYS A 94 5.34 0.82 -22.61
C LYS A 94 3.85 0.75 -22.92
N CYS A 95 3.09 1.77 -22.55
CA CYS A 95 1.64 1.79 -22.70
C CYS A 95 1.24 2.91 -23.66
N GLY A 96 0.90 2.53 -24.89
CA GLY A 96 0.55 3.49 -25.93
C GLY A 96 1.65 4.54 -26.17
N LYS A 97 1.28 5.83 -26.14
CA LYS A 97 2.21 6.96 -26.33
C LYS A 97 3.03 7.30 -25.07
N GLU A 98 2.63 6.79 -23.91
CA GLU A 98 3.29 7.06 -22.64
C GLU A 98 4.36 5.98 -22.35
N ARG A 99 5.47 6.42 -21.77
CA ARG A 99 6.57 5.53 -21.38
C ARG A 99 6.44 5.26 -19.88
N ASN A 100 6.56 3.99 -19.51
CA ASN A 100 6.90 3.50 -18.18
C ASN A 100 5.76 3.41 -17.17
N CYS A 101 4.86 2.44 -17.38
CA CYS A 101 3.71 2.20 -16.53
C CYS A 101 3.79 0.90 -15.72
N ILE A 102 2.92 0.80 -14.71
CA ILE A 102 2.62 -0.45 -13.99
C ILE A 102 1.49 -1.21 -14.70
N ALA A 103 0.64 -0.47 -15.42
CA ALA A 103 -0.47 -0.98 -16.21
C ALA A 103 -0.75 -0.05 -17.38
N CYS A 104 -1.19 -0.61 -18.49
CA CYS A 104 -1.53 0.14 -19.69
C CYS A 104 -3.00 0.52 -19.80
N ASP A 105 -3.89 -0.22 -19.14
CA ASP A 105 -5.30 0.11 -18.99
C ASP A 105 -5.72 -0.19 -17.54
N ARG A 106 -6.63 0.61 -17.00
CA ARG A 106 -7.33 0.31 -15.75
C ARG A 106 -8.83 0.52 -15.94
N PHE A 107 -9.63 -0.42 -15.45
CA PHE A 107 -11.09 -0.33 -15.48
C PHE A 107 -11.65 -0.22 -14.06
N HIS A 108 -12.50 0.78 -13.84
CA HIS A 108 -13.28 1.02 -12.63
C HIS A 108 -14.77 0.85 -12.94
N PHE A 109 -15.55 0.27 -12.02
CA PHE A 109 -16.98 0.00 -12.24
C PHE A 109 -17.87 1.26 -12.28
N ASP A 110 -17.29 2.45 -12.15
CA ASP A 110 -17.95 3.76 -12.26
C ASP A 110 -17.50 4.44 -13.57
N ASP A 111 -17.99 3.85 -14.68
CA ASP A 111 -18.09 4.31 -16.08
C ASP A 111 -16.96 5.08 -16.79
N THR A 112 -15.78 5.27 -16.19
CA THR A 112 -14.65 5.95 -16.83
C THR A 112 -13.50 4.99 -17.10
N LEU A 113 -13.31 4.67 -18.38
CA LEU A 113 -12.06 4.13 -18.89
C LEU A 113 -11.08 5.28 -19.03
N TYR A 114 -9.96 5.16 -18.34
CA TYR A 114 -8.81 6.02 -18.55
C TYR A 114 -7.86 5.30 -19.50
N ASP A 115 -7.68 5.86 -20.71
CA ASP A 115 -6.75 5.38 -21.73
C ASP A 115 -5.28 5.77 -21.42
N ASP A 116 -4.98 6.20 -20.18
CA ASP A 116 -3.68 6.68 -19.77
C ASP A 116 -3.11 5.96 -18.54
N CYS A 117 -1.82 6.16 -18.31
CA CYS A 117 -1.00 5.52 -17.29
C CYS A 117 -1.33 6.03 -15.87
N ARG A 118 -2.61 6.03 -15.47
CA ARG A 118 -3.06 6.61 -14.21
C ARG A 118 -3.51 5.53 -13.24
N LEU A 119 -2.74 5.36 -12.17
CA LEU A 119 -3.38 5.05 -10.90
C LEU A 119 -4.08 6.33 -10.42
N GLU A 120 -5.41 6.37 -10.53
CA GLU A 120 -6.20 7.09 -9.53
C GLU A 120 -5.84 6.53 -8.14
N GLU A 121 -5.99 7.36 -7.09
CA GLU A 121 -5.86 7.00 -5.66
C GLU A 121 -6.80 5.83 -5.32
N GLY A 122 -6.41 4.64 -5.77
CA GLY A 122 -7.11 3.40 -5.54
C GLY A 122 -6.87 2.94 -4.11
N THR A 123 -7.55 1.88 -3.72
CA THR A 123 -7.18 1.15 -2.51
C THR A 123 -5.70 0.74 -2.61
N ILE A 124 -4.95 0.74 -1.50
CA ILE A 124 -3.58 0.19 -1.46
C ILE A 124 -3.50 -1.19 -2.12
N PHE A 125 -4.57 -1.98 -2.03
CA PHE A 125 -4.68 -3.28 -2.67
C PHE A 125 -4.52 -3.21 -4.19
N ALA A 126 -5.04 -2.16 -4.84
CA ALA A 126 -4.90 -1.94 -6.28
C ALA A 126 -3.45 -1.65 -6.70
N ARG A 127 -2.68 -0.92 -5.88
CA ARG A 127 -1.24 -0.70 -6.11
C ARG A 127 -0.43 -1.99 -6.14
N LEU A 128 -0.92 -3.01 -5.43
CA LEU A 128 -0.24 -4.30 -5.25
C LEU A 128 -0.72 -5.35 -6.27
N MET A 129 -1.70 -5.03 -7.10
CA MET A 129 -2.17 -5.90 -8.17
C MET A 129 -1.14 -6.01 -9.29
N GLN A 130 -1.04 -7.20 -9.87
CA GLN A 130 -0.21 -7.46 -11.05
C GLN A 130 -1.00 -7.16 -12.34
N PRO A 131 -0.32 -6.86 -13.45
CA PRO A 131 -1.00 -6.73 -14.74
C PRO A 131 -1.76 -8.00 -15.10
N GLN A 132 -2.81 -7.84 -15.91
CA GLN A 132 -3.74 -8.90 -16.34
C GLN A 132 -4.54 -9.53 -15.19
N SER A 133 -4.95 -8.73 -14.20
CA SER A 133 -5.75 -9.19 -13.06
C SER A 133 -6.95 -8.28 -12.78
N CYS A 134 -8.03 -8.82 -12.20
CA CYS A 134 -9.12 -8.03 -11.64
C CYS A 134 -9.44 -8.46 -10.23
N ALA A 135 -9.84 -7.50 -9.40
CA ALA A 135 -10.28 -7.75 -8.05
C ALA A 135 -11.53 -6.90 -7.77
N ARG A 136 -12.51 -7.51 -7.11
CA ARG A 136 -13.66 -6.81 -6.56
C ARG A 136 -13.45 -6.60 -5.06
N PHE A 137 -13.63 -5.38 -4.62
CA PHE A 137 -13.59 -4.94 -3.23
C PHE A 137 -14.98 -4.47 -2.82
N GLN A 138 -15.51 -5.03 -1.74
CA GLN A 138 -16.78 -4.58 -1.15
C GLN A 138 -16.54 -4.15 0.29
N ALA A 139 -16.83 -2.89 0.62
CA ALA A 139 -16.41 -2.28 1.89
C ALA A 139 -17.45 -1.35 2.54
N GLY A 140 -18.70 -1.81 2.71
CA GLY A 140 -19.77 -1.09 3.44
C GLY A 140 -20.20 0.24 2.82
N LYS A 141 -21.41 0.73 3.11
CA LYS A 141 -21.92 1.96 2.46
C LYS A 141 -21.21 3.25 2.96
N LEU A 142 -20.49 3.94 2.08
CA LEU A 142 -20.29 5.39 2.15
C LEU A 142 -21.58 6.10 1.73
N SER A 143 -21.75 7.33 2.21
CA SER A 143 -22.99 8.13 2.13
C SER A 143 -23.59 8.32 0.73
N ASN A 144 -22.84 8.05 -0.35
CA ASN A 144 -23.20 8.44 -1.73
C ASN A 144 -23.35 7.28 -2.74
N GLY A 145 -23.47 6.01 -2.33
CA GLY A 145 -23.79 4.90 -3.26
C GLY A 145 -22.76 3.77 -3.29
N ASN A 146 -23.06 2.72 -4.07
CA ASN A 146 -22.50 1.36 -3.99
C ASN A 146 -20.98 1.30 -3.73
N ASN A 147 -20.57 0.61 -2.66
CA ASN A 147 -19.15 0.46 -2.28
C ASN A 147 -18.55 -0.82 -2.83
N GLU A 148 -19.03 -1.21 -4.00
CA GLU A 148 -18.46 -2.28 -4.79
C GLU A 148 -17.51 -1.62 -5.79
N LEU A 149 -16.22 -1.81 -5.54
CA LEU A 149 -15.16 -1.36 -6.38
C LEU A 149 -14.61 -2.57 -7.12
N VAL A 150 -14.76 -2.60 -8.44
CA VAL A 150 -13.97 -3.52 -9.27
C VAL A 150 -12.79 -2.75 -9.85
N THR A 151 -11.59 -3.26 -9.62
CA THR A 151 -10.38 -2.77 -10.27
C THR A 151 -9.82 -3.87 -11.15
N CYS A 152 -9.58 -3.56 -12.42
CA CYS A 152 -8.80 -4.40 -13.33
C CYS A 152 -7.51 -3.69 -13.72
N VAL A 153 -6.38 -4.41 -13.68
CA VAL A 153 -5.04 -3.93 -14.02
C VAL A 153 -4.56 -4.70 -15.23
N CYS A 154 -4.03 -4.01 -16.22
CA CYS A 154 -3.79 -4.55 -17.55
C CYS A 154 -2.41 -4.17 -18.08
N ASP A 155 -1.74 -5.00 -18.87
CA ASP A 155 -0.42 -4.68 -19.48
C ASP A 155 -0.48 -4.25 -20.95
N LYS A 156 -1.69 -4.04 -21.50
CA LYS A 156 -1.92 -3.57 -22.87
C LYS A 156 -2.89 -2.39 -22.88
N GLY A 157 -2.71 -1.46 -23.80
CA GLY A 157 -3.67 -0.37 -24.03
C GLY A 157 -4.55 -0.77 -25.21
N ASP A 158 -5.71 -1.36 -24.94
CA ASP A 158 -6.64 -1.89 -25.96
C ASP A 158 -8.03 -2.23 -25.34
N ASN A 159 -8.48 -1.41 -24.39
CA ASN A 159 -9.64 -1.67 -23.53
C ASN A 159 -9.53 -3.02 -22.81
N CYS A 160 -8.33 -3.49 -22.50
CA CYS A 160 -8.17 -4.83 -21.97
C CYS A 160 -8.71 -4.96 -20.54
N GLY A 161 -8.81 -3.86 -19.78
CA GLY A 161 -9.47 -3.87 -18.46
C GLY A 161 -10.94 -4.31 -18.55
N LYS A 162 -11.67 -3.83 -19.57
CA LYS A 162 -13.06 -4.23 -19.81
C LYS A 162 -13.16 -5.69 -20.24
N LYS A 163 -12.29 -6.11 -21.17
CA LYS A 163 -12.22 -7.51 -21.61
C LYS A 163 -11.90 -8.44 -20.44
N LEU A 164 -10.93 -8.08 -19.60
CA LEU A 164 -10.58 -8.83 -18.39
C LEU A 164 -11.78 -8.96 -17.44
N LEU A 165 -12.54 -7.87 -17.24
CA LEU A 165 -13.74 -7.92 -16.43
C LEU A 165 -14.78 -8.91 -17.00
N GLU A 166 -14.98 -8.91 -18.32
CA GLU A 166 -15.89 -9.85 -18.99
C GLU A 166 -15.42 -11.31 -18.85
N PHE A 167 -14.10 -11.55 -18.84
CA PHE A 167 -13.53 -12.89 -18.65
C PHE A 167 -13.47 -13.36 -17.21
N GLN A 168 -13.50 -12.45 -16.23
CA GLN A 168 -13.34 -12.79 -14.83
C GLN A 168 -14.66 -12.84 -14.06
N LYS A 169 -14.92 -13.99 -13.45
CA LYS A 169 -16.05 -14.21 -12.56
C LYS A 169 -15.75 -13.71 -11.14
N LEU A 170 -16.11 -12.47 -10.85
CA LEU A 170 -15.86 -11.82 -9.55
C LEU A 170 -17.02 -11.99 -8.56
N ASP A 171 -17.51 -13.22 -8.34
CA ASP A 171 -18.70 -13.50 -7.50
C ASP A 171 -18.51 -14.55 -6.39
N SER A 172 -17.28 -14.68 -5.89
CA SER A 172 -16.91 -15.70 -4.89
C SER A 172 -17.77 -15.67 -3.62
N LYS A 173 -18.02 -16.87 -3.09
CA LYS A 173 -18.81 -17.11 -1.87
C LYS A 173 -18.04 -17.91 -0.81
N LYS A 174 -16.71 -17.99 -0.91
CA LYS A 174 -15.87 -18.84 -0.05
C LYS A 174 -15.88 -18.38 1.40
N VAL A 175 -15.76 -17.08 1.65
CA VAL A 175 -15.78 -16.50 3.01
C VAL A 175 -16.89 -15.48 3.15
N THR A 176 -17.39 -15.34 4.37
CA THR A 176 -18.27 -14.22 4.76
C THR A 176 -17.49 -13.29 5.68
N CYS A 177 -17.55 -12.00 5.38
CA CYS A 177 -16.77 -10.96 6.04
C CYS A 177 -17.70 -9.85 6.55
N LEU A 178 -17.27 -9.12 7.58
CA LEU A 178 -17.96 -7.91 8.02
C LEU A 178 -17.56 -6.71 7.15
N MET A 179 -18.49 -5.77 6.98
CA MET A 179 -18.31 -4.56 6.19
C MET A 179 -18.54 -3.28 6.99
N GLY A 180 -17.91 -2.20 6.53
CA GLY A 180 -18.10 -0.86 7.09
C GLY A 180 -17.45 -0.66 8.46
N SER A 181 -17.44 0.57 8.95
CA SER A 181 -16.78 0.90 10.23
C SER A 181 -17.34 0.13 11.42
N GLY A 182 -18.67 -0.02 11.48
CA GLY A 182 -19.37 -0.75 12.54
C GLY A 182 -19.36 -2.27 12.40
N GLY A 183 -19.06 -2.83 11.22
CA GLY A 183 -19.16 -4.27 10.99
C GLY A 183 -20.60 -4.81 11.02
N VAL A 184 -21.59 -3.96 10.72
CA VAL A 184 -23.03 -4.30 10.78
C VAL A 184 -23.45 -5.13 9.56
N ASP A 185 -22.93 -4.77 8.39
CA ASP A 185 -23.22 -5.46 7.14
C ASP A 185 -22.23 -6.59 6.88
N THR A 186 -22.58 -7.50 5.96
CA THR A 186 -21.69 -8.59 5.54
C THR A 186 -21.54 -8.66 4.04
N CYS A 187 -20.40 -9.15 3.58
CA CYS A 187 -20.18 -9.48 2.17
C CYS A 187 -19.51 -10.84 2.01
N LYS A 188 -19.49 -11.33 0.77
CA LYS A 188 -18.91 -12.61 0.41
C LYS A 188 -17.83 -12.44 -0.64
N GLY A 189 -16.73 -13.17 -0.46
CA GLY A 189 -15.58 -13.13 -1.36
C GLY A 189 -14.65 -14.31 -1.13
N ASP A 190 -13.40 -14.14 -1.55
CA ASP A 190 -12.30 -15.09 -1.32
C ASP A 190 -11.54 -14.77 -0.03
N PHE A 191 -11.42 -13.49 0.32
CA PHE A 191 -10.73 -13.00 1.51
C PHE A 191 -11.53 -11.91 2.21
N CYS A 192 -11.29 -11.76 3.51
CA CYS A 192 -11.72 -10.59 4.28
C CYS A 192 -10.53 -9.66 4.48
N PHE A 193 -10.81 -8.36 4.61
CA PHE A 193 -9.80 -7.39 5.01
C PHE A 193 -10.30 -6.47 6.13
N ILE A 194 -9.34 -5.97 6.90
CA ILE A 194 -9.51 -4.84 7.81
C ILE A 194 -8.30 -3.92 7.68
N ILE A 195 -8.57 -2.62 7.70
CA ILE A 195 -7.59 -1.54 7.63
C ILE A 195 -7.78 -0.71 8.89
N GLY A 196 -6.69 -0.39 9.55
CA GLY A 196 -6.66 0.48 10.70
C GLY A 196 -5.45 1.40 10.65
N SER A 197 -5.55 2.53 11.34
CA SER A 197 -4.40 3.36 11.66
C SER A 197 -4.41 3.58 13.17
N GLU A 198 -3.24 3.68 13.78
CA GLU A 198 -3.11 4.03 15.21
C GLU A 198 -3.79 5.38 15.52
N TYR A 199 -3.87 6.27 14.53
CA TYR A 199 -4.38 7.64 14.69
C TYR A 199 -5.90 7.78 14.48
N ILE A 200 -6.55 6.81 13.83
CA ILE A 200 -7.96 6.94 13.43
C ILE A 200 -8.71 5.69 13.87
N SER A 201 -9.71 5.88 14.74
CA SER A 201 -10.59 4.80 15.22
C SER A 201 -11.49 4.20 14.11
N LEU A 202 -11.53 4.84 12.94
CA LEU A 202 -12.24 4.38 11.76
C LEU A 202 -11.51 3.20 11.13
N ARG A 203 -11.99 2.01 11.44
CA ARG A 203 -11.53 0.77 10.81
C ARG A 203 -12.34 0.51 9.55
N LYS A 204 -11.71 0.48 8.39
CA LYS A 204 -12.38 0.06 7.14
C LYS A 204 -12.27 -1.45 7.02
N ARG A 205 -13.36 -2.12 6.64
CA ARG A 205 -13.39 -3.57 6.51
C ARG A 205 -14.33 -4.00 5.40
N GLY A 206 -14.02 -5.15 4.83
CA GLY A 206 -14.73 -5.67 3.69
C GLY A 206 -14.25 -7.03 3.23
N CYS A 207 -14.59 -7.38 2.00
CA CYS A 207 -14.12 -8.59 1.35
C CYS A 207 -13.49 -8.28 0.00
N ILE A 208 -12.57 -9.16 -0.38
CA ILE A 208 -11.90 -9.19 -1.68
C ILE A 208 -12.39 -10.42 -2.39
N THR A 209 -12.86 -10.25 -3.63
CA THR A 209 -13.11 -11.35 -4.55
C THR A 209 -12.07 -11.26 -5.65
N ASN A 210 -11.28 -12.32 -5.79
CA ASN A 210 -10.24 -12.42 -6.80
C ASN A 210 -10.45 -13.72 -7.56
N ASN A 211 -10.73 -13.60 -8.86
CA ASN A 211 -10.77 -14.77 -9.71
C ASN A 211 -9.36 -15.07 -10.21
N GLU A 212 -8.65 -15.91 -9.47
CA GLU A 212 -7.26 -16.34 -9.72
C GLU A 212 -7.05 -17.18 -11.00
N THR A 213 -8.00 -17.18 -11.94
CA THR A 213 -7.90 -17.94 -13.19
C THR A 213 -6.74 -17.50 -14.08
N LEU A 214 -6.37 -16.22 -14.05
CA LEU A 214 -5.23 -15.71 -14.81
C LEU A 214 -3.95 -15.64 -13.96
N PHE A 215 -4.06 -15.24 -12.69
CA PHE A 215 -2.92 -15.12 -11.77
C PHE A 215 -3.30 -15.62 -10.38
N ALA A 216 -2.79 -16.81 -10.04
CA ALA A 216 -2.89 -17.35 -8.69
C ALA A 216 -1.96 -16.60 -7.72
N GLY A 217 -2.44 -16.40 -6.49
CA GLY A 217 -1.65 -15.76 -5.42
C GLY A 217 -1.49 -14.24 -5.54
N LEU A 218 -2.41 -13.55 -6.24
CA LEU A 218 -2.43 -12.09 -6.32
C LEU A 218 -2.58 -11.45 -4.94
N PHE A 219 -3.42 -12.05 -4.08
CA PHE A 219 -3.57 -11.65 -2.70
C PHE A 219 -2.97 -12.71 -1.80
N LYS A 220 -2.17 -12.25 -0.84
CA LYS A 220 -1.63 -13.09 0.23
C LYS A 220 -2.35 -12.78 1.53
N ILE A 221 -2.73 -13.84 2.24
CA ILE A 221 -3.13 -13.75 3.63
C ILE A 221 -1.94 -13.22 4.42
N GLY A 222 -2.18 -12.26 5.31
CA GLY A 222 -1.11 -11.70 6.10
C GLY A 222 -1.41 -10.32 6.63
N TYR A 223 -0.39 -9.77 7.27
CA TYR A 223 -0.33 -8.42 7.79
C TYR A 223 0.69 -7.62 6.98
N PHE A 224 0.38 -6.36 6.69
CA PHE A 224 1.32 -5.43 6.10
C PHE A 224 1.06 -4.00 6.55
N ILE A 225 2.10 -3.17 6.53
CA ILE A 225 2.00 -1.74 6.80
C ILE A 225 2.25 -0.97 5.50
N ASP A 226 1.41 0.02 5.21
CA ASP A 226 1.62 1.04 4.17
C ASP A 226 1.53 2.43 4.78
N ARG A 227 2.62 3.19 4.78
CA ARG A 227 2.65 4.61 5.23
C ARG A 227 1.97 4.84 6.60
N GLY A 228 2.16 3.92 7.53
CA GLY A 228 1.58 3.99 8.88
C GLY A 228 0.13 3.50 9.00
N GLU A 229 -0.47 3.01 7.91
CA GLU A 229 -1.71 2.24 7.94
C GLU A 229 -1.40 0.75 8.04
N GLU A 230 -2.04 0.08 9.00
CA GLU A 230 -1.96 -1.37 9.15
C GLU A 230 -3.09 -2.03 8.32
N HIS A 231 -2.74 -3.07 7.59
CA HIS A 231 -3.67 -3.85 6.78
C HIS A 231 -3.57 -5.32 7.13
N ILE A 232 -4.72 -5.97 7.26
CA ILE A 232 -4.80 -7.42 7.45
C ILE A 232 -5.72 -8.02 6.39
N ILE A 233 -5.23 -9.05 5.71
CA ILE A 233 -6.00 -9.90 4.80
C ILE A 233 -6.07 -11.30 5.42
N CYS A 234 -7.28 -11.82 5.60
CA CYS A 234 -7.52 -13.10 6.25
C CYS A 234 -8.59 -13.93 5.50
N GLN A 235 -8.68 -15.23 5.77
CA GLN A 235 -9.50 -16.16 4.97
C GLN A 235 -10.46 -17.03 5.79
N SER A 236 -10.74 -16.68 7.05
CA SER A 236 -11.75 -17.35 7.86
C SER A 236 -13.01 -16.50 8.03
N LYS A 237 -14.14 -17.14 8.33
CA LYS A 237 -15.43 -16.46 8.50
C LYS A 237 -15.32 -15.38 9.57
N ASN A 238 -15.69 -14.15 9.21
CA ASN A 238 -15.67 -12.98 10.09
C ASN A 238 -14.32 -12.72 10.75
N CYS A 239 -13.20 -13.13 10.14
CA CYS A 239 -11.86 -12.87 10.70
C CYS A 239 -11.53 -11.38 10.82
N ASN A 240 -12.26 -10.52 10.09
CA ASN A 240 -12.19 -9.07 10.20
C ASN A 240 -13.21 -8.47 11.20
N GLN A 241 -13.67 -9.24 12.20
CA GLN A 241 -14.64 -8.79 13.18
C GLN A 241 -14.13 -7.65 14.06
N ASN A 242 -12.87 -7.69 14.43
CA ASN A 242 -12.17 -6.59 15.10
C ASN A 242 -10.66 -6.79 14.88
N TRP A 243 -9.87 -5.83 15.33
CA TRP A 243 -8.43 -5.84 15.11
C TRP A 243 -7.72 -7.03 15.77
N GLU A 244 -8.09 -7.37 17.01
CA GLU A 244 -7.47 -8.49 17.73
C GLU A 244 -7.76 -9.83 17.07
N VAL A 245 -9.01 -10.05 16.66
CA VAL A 245 -9.41 -11.26 15.92
C VAL A 245 -8.68 -11.34 14.58
N ALA A 246 -8.53 -10.21 13.89
CA ALA A 246 -7.81 -10.18 12.63
C ALA A 246 -6.33 -10.49 12.81
N LYS A 247 -5.66 -9.88 13.81
CA LYS A 247 -4.25 -10.16 14.13
C LYS A 247 -4.03 -11.63 14.48
N GLN A 248 -4.94 -12.26 15.24
CA GLN A 248 -4.87 -13.69 15.57
C GLN A 248 -5.12 -14.60 14.36
N SER A 249 -5.77 -14.10 13.31
CA SER A 249 -6.11 -14.89 12.11
C SER A 249 -4.97 -14.99 11.09
N VAL A 250 -3.86 -14.28 11.31
CA VAL A 250 -2.71 -14.24 10.41
C VAL A 250 -1.40 -14.38 11.20
N ILE A 251 -0.34 -14.79 10.52
CA ILE A 251 1.01 -14.76 11.08
C ILE A 251 1.57 -13.36 10.85
N ILE A 252 2.00 -12.71 11.92
CA ILE A 252 2.66 -11.40 11.87
C ILE A 252 4.15 -11.63 12.16
N ASN A 253 4.98 -11.34 11.15
CA ASN A 253 6.43 -11.34 11.31
C ASN A 253 6.87 -9.89 11.37
N GLU A 254 7.18 -9.41 12.57
CA GLU A 254 7.75 -8.07 12.72
C GLU A 254 9.24 -8.10 12.30
N PRO A 255 9.66 -7.21 11.41
CA PRO A 255 11.06 -7.11 11.01
C PRO A 255 11.88 -6.60 12.20
N VAL A 256 12.96 -7.31 12.51
CA VAL A 256 13.91 -6.91 13.56
C VAL A 256 15.21 -6.52 12.91
N CYS A 257 15.47 -5.22 12.88
CA CYS A 257 16.72 -4.68 12.36
C CYS A 257 17.81 -4.84 13.42
N SER A 258 18.99 -5.30 13.00
CA SER A 258 20.14 -5.33 13.90
C SER A 258 20.46 -3.90 14.31
N THR A 259 20.35 -3.59 15.60
CA THR A 259 20.94 -2.38 16.17
C THR A 259 22.44 -2.53 16.05
N THR A 260 23.01 -2.12 14.92
CA THR A 260 24.46 -1.98 14.83
C THR A 260 24.83 -0.95 15.88
N THR A 261 25.53 -1.37 16.93
CA THR A 261 26.13 -0.47 17.91
C THR A 261 27.10 0.42 17.14
N VAL A 262 26.62 1.58 16.68
CA VAL A 262 27.46 2.58 16.06
C VAL A 262 28.46 2.95 17.13
N THR A 263 29.70 2.47 16.98
CA THR A 263 30.81 2.95 17.78
C THR A 263 31.09 4.36 17.27
N THR A 264 30.35 5.32 17.83
CA THR A 264 30.44 6.73 17.47
C THR A 264 31.85 7.21 17.82
N SER A 265 32.67 7.39 16.79
CA SER A 265 33.77 8.34 16.87
C SER A 265 33.14 9.70 17.10
N THR A 266 33.45 10.27 18.26
CA THR A 266 32.84 11.46 18.85
C THR A 266 32.89 12.63 17.88
N THR A 267 31.79 12.88 17.18
CA THR A 267 31.47 14.21 16.66
C THR A 267 30.09 14.53 17.24
N SER A 268 30.05 15.56 18.06
CA SER A 268 28.89 15.96 18.86
C SER A 268 27.72 16.39 17.97
N THR A 269 26.85 15.45 17.63
CA THR A 269 25.50 15.72 17.17
C THR A 269 24.54 15.47 18.33
N THR A 270 23.88 16.55 18.76
CA THR A 270 22.87 16.57 19.81
C THR A 270 21.72 15.64 19.42
N THR A 271 21.64 14.46 20.05
CA THR A 271 20.53 13.53 19.88
C THR A 271 19.28 14.17 20.46
N LYS A 272 18.31 14.49 19.60
CA LYS A 272 16.99 14.97 20.03
C LYS A 272 16.32 13.92 20.91
N SER A 273 15.73 14.37 22.00
CA SER A 273 14.95 13.52 22.90
C SER A 273 13.69 13.00 22.19
N THR A 274 13.14 11.89 22.68
CA THR A 274 11.92 11.29 22.12
C THR A 274 10.74 12.27 22.10
N SER A 275 10.65 13.21 23.06
CA SER A 275 9.60 14.23 23.04
C SER A 275 9.83 15.30 21.97
N GLU A 276 11.09 15.68 21.71
CA GLU A 276 11.43 16.62 20.63
C GLU A 276 11.13 16.02 19.25
N SER A 277 11.36 14.72 19.06
CA SER A 277 11.00 14.02 17.82
C SER A 277 9.47 13.96 17.62
N ILE A 278 8.71 13.72 18.69
CA ILE A 278 7.23 13.74 18.64
C ILE A 278 6.71 15.15 18.35
N GLU A 279 7.27 16.17 19.00
CA GLU A 279 6.86 17.57 18.78
C GLU A 279 7.19 18.04 17.36
N GLU A 280 8.36 17.67 16.83
CA GLU A 280 8.75 17.99 15.45
C GLU A 280 7.86 17.29 14.42
N TYR A 281 7.46 16.03 14.67
CA TYR A 281 6.47 15.33 13.86
C TYR A 281 5.14 16.08 13.81
N PHE A 282 4.58 16.40 14.99
CA PHE A 282 3.33 17.16 15.07
C PHE A 282 3.44 18.51 14.37
N ARG A 283 4.55 19.23 14.56
CA ARG A 283 4.78 20.53 13.93
C ARG A 283 4.83 20.42 12.40
N ARG A 284 5.51 19.41 11.85
CA ARG A 284 5.56 19.19 10.39
C ARG A 284 4.19 18.84 9.83
N ARG A 285 3.44 17.94 10.48
CA ARG A 285 2.11 17.54 10.00
C ARG A 285 1.08 18.65 10.13
N TRP A 286 1.15 19.42 11.21
CA TRP A 286 0.32 20.60 11.41
C TRP A 286 0.57 21.66 10.35
N ASN A 287 1.84 21.91 10.00
CA ASN A 287 2.17 22.84 8.90
C ASN A 287 1.62 22.34 7.56
N SER A 288 1.74 21.05 7.25
CA SER A 288 1.15 20.46 6.04
C SER A 288 -0.38 20.61 5.99
N LEU A 289 -1.07 20.40 7.11
CA LEU A 289 -2.51 20.65 7.23
C LEU A 289 -2.85 22.12 7.02
N ILE A 290 -2.12 23.05 7.64
CA ILE A 290 -2.33 24.50 7.44
C ILE A 290 -2.18 24.86 5.96
N TYR A 291 -1.11 24.40 5.30
CA TYR A 291 -0.91 24.67 3.86
C TYR A 291 -2.06 24.13 3.00
N SER A 292 -2.54 22.92 3.30
CA SER A 292 -3.71 22.35 2.61
C SER A 292 -4.97 23.22 2.82
N TRP A 293 -5.19 23.71 4.03
CA TRP A 293 -6.34 24.57 4.35
C TRP A 293 -6.23 25.94 3.68
N THR A 294 -5.03 26.53 3.62
CA THR A 294 -4.79 27.80 2.92
C THR A 294 -5.08 27.66 1.43
N ASN A 295 -4.70 26.55 0.80
CA ASN A 295 -5.01 26.31 -0.62
C ASN A 295 -6.52 26.16 -0.87
N VAL A 296 -7.23 25.44 -0.01
CA VAL A 296 -8.70 25.31 -0.08
C VAL A 296 -9.37 26.67 0.11
N PHE A 297 -8.91 27.46 1.10
CA PHE A 297 -9.47 28.78 1.36
C PHE A 297 -9.25 29.74 0.19
N ASN A 298 -8.05 29.74 -0.40
CA ASN A 298 -7.74 30.56 -1.56
C ASN A 298 -8.59 30.16 -2.79
N ASP A 299 -8.84 28.87 -3.02
CA ASP A 299 -9.73 28.41 -4.10
C ASP A 299 -11.17 28.89 -3.89
N VAL A 300 -11.67 28.87 -2.65
CA VAL A 300 -13.01 29.40 -2.32
C VAL A 300 -13.08 30.92 -2.52
N MET A 301 -12.06 31.67 -2.08
CA MET A 301 -12.04 33.12 -2.23
C MET A 301 -11.97 33.55 -3.70
N LEU A 302 -11.18 32.87 -4.53
CA LEU A 302 -11.11 33.12 -5.97
C LEU A 302 -12.45 32.90 -6.69
N ARG A 303 -13.28 31.97 -6.19
CA ARG A 303 -14.64 31.72 -6.72
C ARG A 303 -15.68 32.74 -6.26
N LEU A 304 -15.40 33.50 -5.21
CA LEU A 304 -16.29 34.55 -4.69
C LEU A 304 -16.00 35.93 -5.30
N GLU A 305 -14.80 36.13 -5.86
CA GLU A 305 -14.37 37.38 -6.50
C GLU A 305 -14.65 37.45 -8.01
N GLY A 306 -15.12 36.36 -8.63
CA GLY A 306 -15.52 36.28 -10.04
C GLY A 306 -17.02 36.16 -10.23
#